data_AF-A0A2V1B527-F1
#
_entry.id   AF-A0A2V1B527-F1
#
_cell.length_a   1.000
_cell.length_b   1.000
_cell.length_c   1.000
_cell.angle_alpha   90.00
_cell.angle_beta   90.00
_cell.angle_gamma   90.00
#
_symmetry.space_group_name_H-M   'P 1'
#
loop_
_entity.id
_entity.type
_entity.pdbx_description
1 polymer ?
#
loop_
_entity_poly.entity_id
_entity_poly.type
_entity_poly.pdbx_seq_one_letter_code
_entity_poly.pdbx_strand_id
1 'polypeptide(L)'
;MQMLSDVAAPYFPSEQNNTPCPPALQHHASSGSSAVYQQRQQSPADQNAHLLNQEFLTFTGMNAMMENPPEIMEEEDFQAQGSGMEAAYTAYQTALKQIFQNIINGRLGEASLSLLEVSEWLLGHVWDLGLTVDEVALHSDRIRLWGEFNTAWLSIFQKQKDLIESGQQLQRGQSLMTQEFINKMAKDLIRMCDAVEKHGLVDYQYGVAEEQIIMILTECLDLQESMEGVCAKPGMARVPS
;
A
#
# COMPACT_ATOMS: atom_id res chain seq x y z
N MET A 1 -64.27 -32.37 36.87
CA MET A 1 -63.04 -32.55 36.05
C MET A 1 -62.17 -31.32 36.34
N GLN A 2 -61.08 -31.35 37.14
CA GLN A 2 -59.72 -31.88 36.84
C GLN A 2 -59.16 -31.24 35.54
N MET A 3 -57.99 -30.59 35.43
CA MET A 3 -56.72 -30.42 36.19
C MET A 3 -56.10 -29.05 35.76
N LEU A 4 -55.55 -28.21 36.66
CA LEU A 4 -54.12 -27.97 36.94
C LEU A 4 -53.13 -28.02 35.75
N SER A 5 -52.37 -26.93 35.55
CA SER A 5 -50.90 -26.97 35.59
C SER A 5 -50.27 -25.58 35.77
N ASP A 6 -49.49 -25.50 36.84
CA ASP A 6 -48.62 -24.45 37.37
C ASP A 6 -47.27 -24.43 36.63
N VAL A 7 -46.66 -23.26 36.43
CA VAL A 7 -45.20 -23.03 36.65
C VAL A 7 -44.99 -21.52 36.92
N ALA A 8 -44.91 -21.18 38.21
CA ALA A 8 -44.09 -20.09 38.76
C ALA A 8 -42.61 -20.56 38.85
N ALA A 9 -41.52 -19.80 39.01
CA ALA A 9 -41.17 -18.42 39.36
C ALA A 9 -39.66 -18.22 39.03
N PRO A 10 -39.13 -16.98 39.00
CA PRO A 10 -37.71 -16.69 38.94
C PRO A 10 -37.07 -16.76 40.34
N TYR A 11 -35.83 -17.25 40.47
CA TYR A 11 -35.06 -17.09 41.71
C TYR A 11 -33.55 -17.14 41.41
N PHE A 12 -32.89 -16.00 41.52
CA PHE A 12 -31.45 -15.94 41.79
C PHE A 12 -31.22 -16.20 43.29
N PRO A 13 -30.10 -16.85 43.63
CA PRO A 13 -29.23 -16.22 44.62
C PRO A 13 -27.75 -16.32 44.24
N SER A 14 -27.04 -15.21 44.45
CA SER A 14 -25.58 -15.14 44.58
C SER A 14 -25.11 -15.76 45.91
N GLU A 15 -23.97 -16.47 45.92
CA GLU A 15 -22.84 -16.21 46.84
C GLU A 15 -21.61 -17.13 46.65
N GLN A 16 -20.45 -16.46 46.78
CA GLN A 16 -19.03 -16.75 46.99
C GLN A 16 -18.42 -18.15 47.30
N ASN A 17 -17.20 -18.32 46.73
CA ASN A 17 -15.93 -18.81 47.32
C ASN A 17 -15.53 -20.31 47.22
N ASN A 18 -14.51 -20.61 46.38
CA ASN A 18 -13.23 -21.26 46.72
C ASN A 18 -12.52 -21.86 45.46
N THR A 19 -11.25 -21.48 45.24
CA THR A 19 -10.23 -22.14 44.39
C THR A 19 -9.85 -23.54 44.92
N PRO A 20 -9.18 -24.49 44.19
CA PRO A 20 -8.16 -24.27 43.14
C PRO A 20 -8.11 -25.27 41.95
N CYS A 21 -7.19 -24.98 41.01
CA CYS A 21 -6.51 -25.88 40.04
C CYS A 21 -6.94 -25.77 38.55
N PRO A 22 -6.04 -25.38 37.63
CA PRO A 22 -6.29 -25.44 36.19
C PRO A 22 -5.86 -26.80 35.61
N PRO A 23 -6.59 -27.37 34.63
CA PRO A 23 -6.12 -28.52 33.86
C PRO A 23 -5.04 -28.08 32.85
N ALA A 24 -3.97 -28.87 32.77
CA ALA A 24 -2.86 -28.71 31.84
C ALA A 24 -3.32 -28.90 30.38
N LEU A 25 -3.11 -27.88 29.55
CA LEU A 25 -3.20 -27.99 28.09
C LEU A 25 -1.91 -28.60 27.55
N GLN A 26 -2.05 -29.76 26.91
CA GLN A 26 -1.00 -30.48 26.22
C GLN A 26 -0.44 -29.68 25.04
N HIS A 27 0.88 -29.55 25.02
CA HIS A 27 1.66 -29.13 23.87
C HIS A 27 1.62 -30.20 22.77
N HIS A 28 1.27 -29.80 21.55
CA HIS A 28 1.70 -30.49 20.34
C HIS A 28 2.56 -29.53 19.52
N ALA A 29 3.84 -29.91 19.39
CA ALA A 29 4.80 -29.32 18.49
C ALA A 29 5.01 -30.28 17.31
N SER A 30 5.00 -29.76 16.08
CA SER A 30 5.65 -30.31 14.87
C SER A 30 5.56 -29.22 13.80
N SER A 31 6.64 -28.48 13.53
CA SER A 31 7.73 -28.79 12.60
C SER A 31 7.32 -28.60 11.13
N GLY A 32 7.86 -27.53 10.53
CA GLY A 32 7.76 -27.27 9.09
C GLY A 32 8.82 -28.00 8.27
N SER A 33 8.67 -27.94 6.95
CA SER A 33 9.77 -27.71 6.01
C SER A 33 9.24 -27.41 4.60
N SER A 34 9.91 -26.44 3.98
CA SER A 34 9.67 -25.87 2.67
C SER A 34 10.34 -26.66 1.55
N ALA A 35 9.83 -26.39 0.34
CA ALA A 35 10.35 -26.59 -1.01
C ALA A 35 11.81 -27.07 -1.16
N VAL A 36 11.97 -28.17 -1.91
CA VAL A 36 13.24 -28.64 -2.45
C VAL A 36 13.43 -28.10 -3.88
N TYR A 37 14.56 -27.44 -4.07
CA TYR A 37 15.15 -27.05 -5.35
C TYR A 37 15.33 -28.24 -6.31
N GLN A 38 15.01 -28.07 -7.59
CA GLN A 38 15.78 -28.72 -8.66
C GLN A 38 16.13 -27.73 -9.78
N GLN A 39 17.40 -27.36 -9.73
CA GLN A 39 18.19 -26.62 -10.69
C GLN A 39 18.54 -27.50 -11.88
N ARG A 40 18.29 -27.04 -13.11
CA ARG A 40 19.03 -27.52 -14.29
C ARG A 40 19.54 -26.34 -15.10
N GLN A 41 20.83 -26.07 -14.87
CA GLN A 41 21.70 -25.23 -15.68
C GLN A 41 21.97 -25.92 -17.03
N GLN A 42 21.88 -25.21 -18.15
CA GLN A 42 22.67 -25.50 -19.37
C GLN A 42 22.98 -24.21 -20.14
N SER A 43 24.28 -23.94 -20.26
CA SER A 43 25.01 -23.12 -21.25
C SER A 43 26.37 -23.82 -21.36
N PRO A 44 27.09 -23.83 -22.50
CA PRO A 44 27.65 -22.60 -23.09
C PRO A 44 27.78 -22.55 -24.63
N ALA A 45 28.28 -21.39 -25.05
CA ALA A 45 28.58 -20.88 -26.39
C ALA A 45 29.36 -21.79 -27.36
N ASP A 46 29.16 -21.52 -28.66
CA ASP A 46 30.16 -21.28 -29.73
C ASP A 46 29.67 -21.82 -31.09
N GLN A 47 29.34 -20.93 -32.04
CA GLN A 47 29.80 -21.12 -33.42
C GLN A 47 29.67 -19.85 -34.27
N ASN A 48 30.86 -19.33 -34.54
CA ASN A 48 31.31 -18.45 -35.62
C ASN A 48 30.42 -18.28 -36.86
N ALA A 49 30.42 -17.01 -37.29
CA ALA A 49 30.31 -16.47 -38.63
C ALA A 49 30.72 -17.38 -39.82
N HIS A 50 29.84 -17.46 -40.83
CA HIS A 50 30.09 -17.41 -42.28
C HIS A 50 28.71 -17.62 -42.95
N LEU A 51 28.21 -16.82 -43.89
CA LEU A 51 28.74 -16.69 -45.23
C LEU A 51 28.04 -15.52 -45.95
N LEU A 52 28.83 -14.71 -46.65
CA LEU A 52 28.41 -13.86 -47.76
C LEU A 52 27.74 -14.71 -48.86
N ASN A 53 26.60 -14.26 -49.38
CA ASN A 53 26.41 -14.29 -50.84
C ASN A 53 25.39 -13.24 -51.32
N GLN A 54 25.94 -12.33 -52.11
CA GLN A 54 25.29 -11.35 -52.96
C GLN A 54 25.44 -11.89 -54.40
N GLU A 55 24.38 -11.74 -55.21
CA GLU A 55 24.29 -11.78 -56.70
C GLU A 55 23.01 -12.53 -57.11
N PHE A 56 22.02 -11.93 -57.79
CA PHE A 56 22.10 -11.67 -59.23
C PHE A 56 21.11 -10.59 -59.72
N LEU A 57 21.71 -9.56 -60.35
CA LEU A 57 21.31 -8.73 -61.50
C LEU A 57 19.84 -8.62 -61.98
N THR A 58 19.35 -7.37 -61.89
CA THR A 58 18.82 -6.47 -62.95
C THR A 58 18.12 -7.04 -64.20
N PHE A 59 16.85 -6.65 -64.39
CA PHE A 59 16.30 -6.32 -65.71
C PHE A 59 15.48 -5.02 -65.62
N THR A 60 15.82 -4.06 -66.49
CA THR A 60 15.20 -2.74 -66.62
C THR A 60 14.01 -2.82 -67.57
N GLY A 61 12.91 -2.11 -67.30
CA GLY A 61 11.82 -1.98 -68.30
C GLY A 61 10.53 -1.30 -67.84
N MET A 62 10.53 0.03 -67.86
CA MET A 62 9.45 0.97 -68.25
C MET A 62 8.02 0.89 -67.67
N ASN A 63 7.62 2.03 -67.09
CA ASN A 63 6.32 2.74 -67.17
C ASN A 63 5.01 1.92 -67.09
N ALA A 64 4.24 2.13 -66.03
CA ALA A 64 2.98 2.90 -66.04
C ALA A 64 2.08 2.52 -64.85
N MET A 65 1.24 3.49 -64.46
CA MET A 65 0.00 3.36 -63.68
C MET A 65 0.11 3.47 -62.15
N MET A 66 -0.14 4.70 -61.74
CA MET A 66 -0.92 5.12 -60.57
C MET A 66 -2.04 4.13 -60.22
N GLU A 67 -1.98 3.57 -59.01
CA GLU A 67 -3.15 3.21 -58.21
C GLU A 67 -2.76 3.34 -56.72
N ASN A 68 -3.47 4.21 -56.02
CA ASN A 68 -3.39 4.32 -54.56
C ASN A 68 -4.03 3.06 -53.96
N PRO A 69 -3.38 2.34 -53.04
CA PRO A 69 -4.11 1.52 -52.09
C PRO A 69 -4.77 2.46 -51.06
N PRO A 70 -5.97 2.15 -50.54
CA PRO A 70 -6.48 2.87 -49.39
C PRO A 70 -5.52 2.65 -48.21
N GLU A 71 -5.08 3.74 -47.60
CA GLU A 71 -4.43 3.73 -46.28
C GLU A 71 -5.28 2.87 -45.35
N ILE A 72 -4.72 1.73 -44.95
CA ILE A 72 -5.20 0.98 -43.80
C ILE A 72 -4.86 1.86 -42.60
N MET A 73 -5.86 2.61 -42.18
CA MET A 73 -5.87 3.51 -41.05
C MET A 73 -5.60 2.68 -39.78
N GLU A 74 -4.38 2.81 -39.27
CA GLU A 74 -4.00 2.80 -37.85
C GLU A 74 -4.82 1.88 -36.91
N GLU A 75 -4.47 0.60 -36.84
CA GLU A 75 -4.85 -0.31 -35.73
C GLU A 75 -3.71 -0.48 -34.70
N GLU A 76 -2.69 0.39 -34.69
CA GLU A 76 -1.57 0.29 -33.73
C GLU A 76 -1.81 1.04 -32.41
N ASP A 77 -2.82 1.90 -32.31
CA ASP A 77 -3.02 2.74 -31.12
C ASP A 77 -3.88 2.09 -30.01
N PHE A 78 -4.58 0.99 -30.30
CA PHE A 78 -5.45 0.32 -29.33
C PHE A 78 -4.79 -0.82 -28.54
N GLN A 79 -3.63 -1.35 -28.98
CA GLN A 79 -2.93 -2.44 -28.27
C GLN A 79 -1.77 -1.96 -27.38
N ALA A 80 -1.21 -0.79 -27.63
CA ALA A 80 -0.10 -0.26 -26.82
C ALA A 80 -0.56 0.19 -25.42
N GLN A 81 -1.77 0.76 -25.31
CA GLN A 81 -2.28 1.37 -24.07
C GLN A 81 -2.50 0.34 -22.93
N GLY A 82 -2.94 -0.88 -23.26
CA GLY A 82 -3.14 -1.95 -22.27
C GLY A 82 -1.84 -2.52 -21.68
N SER A 83 -0.79 -2.62 -22.50
CA SER A 83 0.52 -3.14 -22.06
C SER A 83 1.26 -2.16 -21.14
N GLY A 84 1.13 -0.85 -21.39
CA GLY A 84 1.71 0.20 -20.57
C GLY A 84 1.07 0.31 -19.18
N MET A 85 -0.26 0.16 -19.12
CA MET A 85 -1.00 0.26 -17.86
C MET A 85 -0.68 -0.90 -16.89
N GLU A 86 -0.56 -2.12 -17.41
CA GLU A 86 -0.16 -3.29 -16.60
C GLU A 86 1.26 -3.12 -16.03
N ALA A 87 2.19 -2.60 -16.84
CA ALA A 87 3.54 -2.30 -16.38
C ALA A 87 3.56 -1.21 -15.29
N ALA A 88 2.75 -0.16 -15.45
CA ALA A 88 2.61 0.90 -14.46
C ALA A 88 2.00 0.39 -13.14
N TYR A 89 0.99 -0.48 -13.21
CA TYR A 89 0.40 -1.11 -12.02
C TYR A 89 1.40 -2.04 -11.31
N THR A 90 2.21 -2.79 -12.06
CA THR A 90 3.31 -3.59 -11.51
C THR A 90 4.35 -2.70 -10.81
N ALA A 91 4.66 -1.54 -11.39
CA ALA A 91 5.55 -0.57 -10.77
C ALA A 91 4.97 -0.01 -9.46
N TYR A 92 3.68 0.34 -9.45
CA TYR A 92 2.96 0.76 -8.24
C TYR A 92 3.05 -0.29 -7.12
N GLN A 93 2.75 -1.56 -7.42
CA GLN A 93 2.84 -2.64 -6.43
C GLN A 93 4.28 -2.82 -5.90
N THR A 94 5.28 -2.65 -6.76
CA THR A 94 6.69 -2.75 -6.37
C THR A 94 7.09 -1.59 -5.46
N ALA A 95 6.69 -0.36 -5.81
CA ALA A 95 6.92 0.82 -4.99
C ALA A 95 6.23 0.69 -3.62
N LEU A 96 5.01 0.17 -3.57
CA LEU A 96 4.27 -0.02 -2.32
C LEU A 96 4.98 -1.00 -1.37
N LYS A 97 5.49 -2.11 -1.89
CA LYS A 97 6.34 -3.05 -1.11
C LYS A 97 7.58 -2.35 -0.57
N GLN A 98 8.24 -1.53 -1.39
CA GLN A 98 9.43 -0.79 -0.97
C GLN A 98 9.11 0.25 0.13
N ILE A 99 7.96 0.92 0.04
CA ILE A 99 7.47 1.85 1.07
C ILE A 99 7.32 1.11 2.39
N PHE A 100 6.65 -0.04 2.43
CA PHE A 100 6.53 -0.84 3.65
C PHE A 100 7.88 -1.24 4.24
N GLN A 101 8.83 -1.66 3.39
CA GLN A 101 10.18 -1.98 3.86
C GLN A 101 10.88 -0.76 4.45
N ASN A 102 10.71 0.42 3.85
CA ASN A 102 11.26 1.66 4.39
C ASN A 102 10.62 2.04 5.73
N ILE A 103 9.29 1.88 5.88
CA ILE A 103 8.57 2.10 7.14
C ILE A 103 9.08 1.15 8.23
N ILE A 104 9.18 -0.15 7.94
CA ILE A 104 9.68 -1.17 8.88
C ILE A 104 11.08 -0.80 9.38
N ASN A 105 11.95 -0.39 8.45
CA ASN A 105 13.33 0.06 8.75
C ASN A 105 13.41 1.43 9.43
N GLY A 106 12.29 2.14 9.59
CA GLY A 106 12.25 3.48 10.18
C GLY A 106 12.81 4.60 9.30
N ARG A 107 12.90 4.39 7.99
CA ARG A 107 13.35 5.38 6.99
C ARG A 107 12.18 6.26 6.54
N LEU A 108 11.60 7.02 7.45
CA LEU A 108 10.31 7.68 7.20
C LEU A 108 10.41 8.81 6.17
N GLY A 109 11.54 9.51 6.09
CA GLY A 109 11.75 10.52 5.04
C GLY A 109 11.70 9.94 3.63
N GLU A 110 12.34 8.80 3.38
CA GLU A 110 12.28 8.12 2.07
C GLU A 110 10.91 7.52 1.82
N ALA A 111 10.33 6.83 2.82
CA ALA A 111 9.02 6.20 2.70
C ALA A 111 7.92 7.19 2.35
N SER A 112 7.93 8.37 2.99
CA SER A 112 6.90 9.38 2.82
C SER A 112 6.91 10.06 1.46
N LEU A 113 8.09 10.34 0.90
CA LEU A 113 8.23 10.86 -0.47
C LEU A 113 7.68 9.85 -1.49
N SER A 114 8.09 8.60 -1.40
CA SER A 114 7.58 7.54 -2.27
C SER A 114 6.08 7.32 -2.08
N LEU A 115 5.56 7.43 -0.84
CA LEU A 115 4.13 7.30 -0.55
C LEU A 115 3.31 8.40 -1.25
N LEU A 116 3.76 9.65 -1.24
CA LEU A 116 3.10 10.72 -1.97
C LEU A 116 3.09 10.47 -3.48
N GLU A 117 4.22 10.04 -4.04
CA GLU A 117 4.35 9.74 -5.48
C GLU A 117 3.38 8.64 -5.92
N VAL A 118 3.33 7.51 -5.19
CA VAL A 118 2.40 6.42 -5.53
C VAL A 118 0.95 6.82 -5.30
N SER A 119 0.68 7.71 -4.33
CA SER A 119 -0.67 8.22 -4.08
C SER A 119 -1.17 9.11 -5.22
N GLU A 120 -0.32 10.03 -5.69
CA GLU A 120 -0.65 10.90 -6.82
C GLU A 120 -0.86 10.08 -8.10
N TRP A 121 -0.03 9.07 -8.34
CA TRP A 121 -0.23 8.16 -9.47
C TRP A 121 -1.54 7.39 -9.34
N LEU A 122 -1.78 6.71 -8.22
CA LEU A 122 -2.97 5.88 -8.05
C LEU A 122 -4.27 6.71 -8.20
N LEU A 123 -4.33 7.84 -7.50
CA LEU A 123 -5.53 8.68 -7.47
C LEU A 123 -5.74 9.43 -8.79
N GLY A 124 -4.68 9.67 -9.56
CA GLY A 124 -4.75 10.20 -10.92
C GLY A 124 -5.28 9.20 -11.96
N HIS A 125 -5.22 7.89 -11.70
CA HIS A 125 -5.56 6.83 -12.66
C HIS A 125 -6.75 5.96 -12.22
N VAL A 126 -7.61 6.44 -11.31
CA VAL A 126 -8.75 5.67 -10.78
C VAL A 126 -9.72 5.19 -11.86
N TRP A 127 -9.87 5.94 -12.95
CA TRP A 127 -10.72 5.59 -14.08
C TRP A 127 -10.10 4.46 -14.90
N ASP A 128 -8.84 4.62 -15.29
CA ASP A 128 -8.11 3.66 -16.13
C ASP A 128 -7.91 2.31 -15.43
N LEU A 129 -7.84 2.33 -14.10
CA LEU A 129 -7.78 1.14 -13.24
C LEU A 129 -9.15 0.48 -12.99
N GLY A 130 -10.25 1.05 -13.50
CA GLY A 130 -11.60 0.53 -13.25
C GLY A 130 -12.03 0.61 -11.78
N LEU A 131 -11.44 1.53 -11.00
CA LEU A 131 -11.76 1.68 -9.57
C LEU A 131 -13.10 2.36 -9.35
N THR A 132 -13.61 3.08 -10.35
CA THR A 132 -14.87 3.82 -10.31
C THR A 132 -16.08 3.01 -10.79
N VAL A 133 -15.88 1.79 -11.29
CA VAL A 133 -16.94 0.96 -11.91
C VAL A 133 -17.48 -0.04 -10.91
N ASP A 134 -18.80 -0.22 -10.80
CA ASP A 134 -19.36 -1.27 -9.92
C ASP A 134 -19.38 -2.65 -10.59
N GLU A 135 -18.19 -3.23 -10.76
CA GLU A 135 -18.01 -4.59 -11.28
C GLU A 135 -17.62 -5.59 -10.18
N VAL A 136 -18.49 -6.58 -9.93
CA VAL A 136 -18.30 -7.62 -8.89
C VAL A 136 -17.02 -8.42 -9.08
N ALA A 137 -16.61 -8.65 -10.34
CA ALA A 137 -15.40 -9.41 -10.65
C ALA A 137 -14.11 -8.73 -10.14
N LEU A 138 -14.12 -7.40 -9.99
CA LEU A 138 -12.96 -6.61 -9.54
C LEU A 138 -13.01 -6.30 -8.04
N HIS A 139 -14.10 -6.65 -7.33
CA HIS A 139 -14.31 -6.28 -5.93
C HIS A 139 -13.17 -6.71 -5.02
N SER A 140 -12.69 -7.95 -5.13
CA SER A 140 -11.61 -8.46 -4.27
C SER A 140 -10.30 -7.71 -4.48
N ASP A 141 -9.97 -7.40 -5.74
CA ASP A 141 -8.74 -6.71 -6.08
C ASP A 141 -8.78 -5.25 -5.63
N ARG A 142 -9.95 -4.59 -5.74
CA ARG A 142 -10.15 -3.24 -5.21
C ARG A 142 -10.05 -3.18 -3.69
N ILE A 143 -10.68 -4.11 -2.98
CA ILE A 143 -10.56 -4.18 -1.51
C ILE A 143 -9.10 -4.33 -1.11
N ARG A 144 -8.34 -5.20 -1.79
CA ARG A 144 -6.91 -5.38 -1.51
C ARG A 144 -6.13 -4.10 -1.78
N LEU A 145 -6.32 -3.49 -2.94
CA LEU A 145 -5.61 -2.28 -3.35
C LEU A 145 -5.83 -1.13 -2.36
N TRP A 146 -7.09 -0.82 -2.03
CA TRP A 146 -7.40 0.24 -1.07
C TRP A 146 -6.95 -0.11 0.34
N GLY A 147 -7.06 -1.39 0.73
CA GLY A 147 -6.55 -1.89 1.99
C GLY A 147 -5.05 -1.65 2.13
N GLU A 148 -4.25 -1.99 1.12
CA GLU A 148 -2.80 -1.77 1.12
C GLU A 148 -2.44 -0.28 1.10
N PHE A 149 -3.15 0.53 0.31
CA PHE A 149 -3.00 1.98 0.28
C PHE A 149 -3.24 2.62 1.65
N ASN A 150 -4.40 2.34 2.26
CA ASN A 150 -4.76 2.87 3.57
C ASN A 150 -3.79 2.37 4.64
N THR A 151 -3.38 1.10 4.58
CA THR A 151 -2.41 0.53 5.53
C THR A 151 -1.05 1.22 5.42
N ALA A 152 -0.58 1.58 4.23
CA ALA A 152 0.69 2.30 4.07
C ALA A 152 0.66 3.69 4.74
N TRP A 153 -0.41 4.44 4.51
CA TRP A 153 -0.64 5.74 5.15
C TRP A 153 -0.75 5.66 6.67
N LEU A 154 -1.50 4.69 7.20
CA LEU A 154 -1.59 4.50 8.64
C LEU A 154 -0.25 4.04 9.25
N SER A 155 0.45 3.14 8.57
CA SER A 155 1.68 2.54 9.09
C SER A 155 2.82 3.54 9.21
N ILE A 156 2.94 4.49 8.27
CA ILE A 156 4.02 5.48 8.31
C ILE A 156 3.87 6.43 9.51
N PHE A 157 2.63 6.84 9.82
CA PHE A 157 2.33 7.70 10.95
C PHE A 157 2.38 6.95 12.27
N GLN A 158 1.89 5.71 12.31
CA GLN A 158 2.09 4.86 13.49
C GLN A 158 3.58 4.69 13.80
N LYS A 159 4.40 4.42 12.78
CA LYS A 159 5.85 4.29 12.96
C LYS A 159 6.52 5.59 13.43
N GLN A 160 6.06 6.74 12.93
CA GLN A 160 6.53 8.06 13.40
C GLN A 160 6.25 8.22 14.91
N LYS A 161 5.03 7.90 15.36
CA LYS A 161 4.65 7.93 16.78
C LYS A 161 5.53 6.99 17.61
N ASP A 162 5.66 5.74 17.19
CA ASP A 162 6.47 4.74 17.90
C ASP A 162 7.91 5.22 18.10
N LEU A 163 8.52 5.82 17.06
CA LEU A 163 9.89 6.35 17.15
C LEU A 163 9.99 7.54 18.11
N ILE A 164 9.02 8.46 18.11
CA ILE A 164 8.98 9.61 19.02
C ILE A 164 8.79 9.14 20.47
N GLU A 165 7.79 8.29 20.72
CA GLU A 165 7.43 7.78 22.04
C GLU A 165 8.51 6.88 22.64
N SER A 166 9.28 6.18 21.80
CA SER A 166 10.39 5.35 22.29
C SER A 166 11.42 6.17 23.07
N GLY A 167 11.56 7.47 22.80
CA GLY A 167 12.56 8.35 23.39
C GLY A 167 14.00 7.89 23.14
N GLN A 168 14.20 6.88 22.29
CA GLN A 168 15.52 6.34 21.97
C GLN A 168 16.18 7.19 20.90
N GLN A 169 17.52 7.27 20.97
CA GLN A 169 18.27 7.88 19.90
C GLN A 169 18.07 7.05 18.61
N LEU A 170 17.69 7.74 17.54
CA LEU A 170 17.48 7.14 16.23
C LEU A 170 18.69 6.31 15.81
N GLN A 171 18.44 5.06 15.42
CA GLN A 171 19.47 4.16 14.92
C GLN A 171 19.97 4.64 13.55
N ARG A 172 21.15 4.17 13.14
CA ARG A 172 21.72 4.53 11.84
C ARG A 172 20.74 4.19 10.71
N GLY A 173 20.38 5.21 9.94
CA GLY A 173 19.45 5.10 8.82
C GLY A 173 17.99 5.41 9.17
N GLN A 174 17.61 5.43 10.44
CA GLN A 174 16.28 5.89 10.83
C GLN A 174 16.15 7.41 10.66
N SER A 175 14.97 7.86 10.25
CA SER A 175 14.65 9.27 10.08
C SER A 175 13.21 9.55 10.51
N LEU A 176 13.01 10.72 11.10
CA LEU A 176 11.69 11.28 11.41
C LEU A 176 11.30 12.29 10.33
N MET A 177 10.00 12.41 10.07
CA MET A 177 9.45 13.50 9.28
C MET A 177 9.28 14.75 10.16
N THR A 178 9.57 15.93 9.61
CA THR A 178 9.35 17.21 10.31
C THR A 178 7.87 17.59 10.34
N GLN A 179 7.49 18.46 11.27
CA GLN A 179 6.12 18.94 11.39
C GLN A 179 5.62 19.63 10.11
N GLU A 180 6.48 20.42 9.45
CA GLU A 180 6.15 21.09 8.18
C GLU A 180 5.89 20.08 7.06
N PHE A 181 6.68 19.02 7.02
CA PHE A 181 6.53 17.99 6.01
C PHE A 181 5.25 17.16 6.21
N ILE A 182 4.93 16.80 7.46
CA ILE A 182 3.67 16.11 7.79
C ILE A 182 2.47 17.01 7.45
N ASN A 183 2.53 18.32 7.74
CA ASN A 183 1.50 19.27 7.32
C ASN A 183 1.35 19.35 5.79
N LYS A 184 2.46 19.29 5.05
CA LYS A 184 2.41 19.23 3.58
C LYS A 184 1.73 17.94 3.12
N MET A 185 2.08 16.80 3.71
CA MET A 185 1.43 15.51 3.38
C MET A 185 -0.07 15.55 3.60
N ALA A 186 -0.54 16.16 4.70
CA ALA A 186 -1.97 16.31 4.97
C ALA A 186 -2.68 17.11 3.87
N LYS A 187 -2.11 18.25 3.47
CA LYS A 187 -2.67 19.10 2.41
C LYS A 187 -2.69 18.39 1.07
N ASP A 188 -1.62 17.66 0.75
CA ASP A 188 -1.54 16.89 -0.50
C ASP A 188 -2.57 15.77 -0.50
N LEU A 189 -2.75 15.06 0.63
CA LEU A 189 -3.75 14.00 0.77
C LEU A 189 -5.18 14.53 0.59
N ILE A 190 -5.56 15.59 1.30
CA ILE A 190 -6.89 16.21 1.18
C ILE A 190 -7.15 16.63 -0.27
N ARG A 191 -6.18 17.31 -0.90
CA ARG A 191 -6.28 17.71 -2.31
C ARG A 191 -6.53 16.52 -3.24
N MET A 192 -5.86 15.38 -3.00
CA MET A 192 -6.06 14.19 -3.81
C MET A 192 -7.41 13.51 -3.52
N CYS A 193 -7.86 13.51 -2.27
CA CYS A 193 -9.17 12.97 -1.87
C CYS A 193 -10.32 13.78 -2.50
N ASP A 194 -10.25 15.12 -2.43
CA ASP A 194 -11.20 16.03 -3.09
C ASP A 194 -11.35 15.71 -4.60
N ALA A 195 -10.26 15.35 -5.26
CA ALA A 195 -10.27 15.04 -6.70
C ALA A 195 -11.02 13.73 -7.02
N VAL A 196 -11.01 12.76 -6.11
CA VAL A 196 -11.62 11.44 -6.28
C VAL A 196 -12.96 11.28 -5.54
N GLU A 197 -13.34 12.22 -4.67
CA GLU A 197 -14.59 12.21 -3.88
C GLU A 197 -15.82 12.04 -4.76
N LYS A 198 -15.88 12.73 -5.91
CA LYS A 198 -16.97 12.63 -6.89
C LYS A 198 -17.21 11.21 -7.43
N HIS A 199 -16.24 10.31 -7.26
CA HIS A 199 -16.34 8.90 -7.66
C HIS A 199 -16.75 7.98 -6.50
N GLY A 200 -17.00 8.51 -5.30
CA GLY A 200 -17.32 7.71 -4.11
C GLY A 200 -16.11 6.95 -3.55
N LEU A 201 -14.89 7.44 -3.81
CA LEU A 201 -13.63 6.80 -3.41
C LEU A 201 -13.02 7.40 -2.14
N VAL A 202 -13.81 8.08 -1.31
CA VAL A 202 -13.39 8.70 -0.04
C VAL A 202 -14.34 8.26 1.06
N ASP A 203 -13.77 7.84 2.20
CA ASP A 203 -14.46 7.35 3.40
C ASP A 203 -15.57 6.31 3.12
N TYR A 204 -15.33 5.55 2.07
CA TYR A 204 -16.16 4.44 1.64
C TYR A 204 -15.33 3.15 1.63
N GLN A 205 -16.00 2.00 1.70
CA GLN A 205 -15.33 0.70 1.83
C GLN A 205 -14.38 0.38 0.66
N TYR A 206 -14.55 1.03 -0.49
CA TYR A 206 -13.72 0.88 -1.68
C TYR A 206 -12.95 2.17 -2.01
N GLY A 207 -12.47 2.88 -1.00
CA GLY A 207 -11.79 4.16 -1.18
C GLY A 207 -10.72 4.45 -0.14
N VAL A 208 -10.22 5.68 -0.21
CA VAL A 208 -9.31 6.27 0.76
C VAL A 208 -10.03 6.43 2.10
N ALA A 209 -9.43 5.91 3.17
CA ALA A 209 -9.92 6.12 4.53
C ALA A 209 -9.40 7.47 5.07
N GLU A 210 -9.82 8.56 4.43
CA GLU A 210 -9.32 9.91 4.69
C GLU A 210 -9.46 10.29 6.17
N GLU A 211 -10.63 10.09 6.76
CA GLU A 211 -10.87 10.46 8.17
C GLU A 211 -9.86 9.78 9.10
N GLN A 212 -9.62 8.48 8.90
CA GLN A 212 -8.69 7.69 9.73
C GLN A 212 -7.24 8.12 9.52
N ILE A 213 -6.85 8.41 8.28
CA ILE A 213 -5.49 8.85 7.96
C ILE A 213 -5.23 10.25 8.52
N ILE A 214 -6.18 11.18 8.37
CA ILE A 214 -6.07 12.54 8.91
C ILE A 214 -6.06 12.52 10.45
N MET A 215 -6.82 11.62 11.07
CA MET A 215 -6.81 11.44 12.53
C MET A 215 -5.42 11.05 13.04
N ILE A 216 -4.81 9.96 12.53
CA ILE A 216 -3.48 9.53 13.00
C ILE A 216 -2.39 10.54 12.65
N LEU A 217 -2.51 11.23 11.51
CA LEU A 217 -1.60 12.30 11.12
C LEU A 217 -1.66 13.45 12.13
N THR A 218 -2.86 13.88 12.51
CA THR A 218 -3.07 14.94 13.50
C THR A 218 -2.48 14.54 14.85
N GLU A 219 -2.72 13.30 15.29
CA GLU A 219 -2.08 12.76 16.51
C GLU A 219 -0.55 12.80 16.44
N CYS A 220 0.06 12.56 15.26
CA CYS A 220 1.51 12.68 15.09
C CYS A 220 2.00 14.13 15.28
N LEU A 221 1.25 15.11 14.77
CA LEU A 221 1.58 16.52 14.90
C LEU A 221 1.50 16.98 16.36
N ASP A 222 0.43 16.62 17.05
CA ASP A 222 0.21 16.95 18.47
C ASP A 222 1.31 16.35 19.36
N LEU A 223 1.77 15.14 19.02
CA LEU A 223 2.85 14.46 19.72
C LEU A 223 4.21 15.17 19.51
N GLN A 224 4.50 15.65 18.29
CA GLN A 224 5.72 16.41 18.02
C GLN A 224 5.75 17.74 18.77
N GLU A 225 4.63 18.48 18.75
CA GLU A 225 4.52 19.75 19.48
C GLU A 225 4.72 19.56 20.99
N SER A 226 4.16 18.48 21.54
CA SER A 226 4.32 18.13 22.95
C SER A 226 5.79 17.83 23.31
N MET A 227 6.53 17.14 22.44
CA MET A 227 7.95 16.84 22.65
C MET A 227 8.82 18.10 22.58
N GLU A 228 8.57 18.98 21.61
CA GLU A 228 9.30 20.25 21.46
C GLU A 228 9.03 21.21 22.63
N GLY A 229 7.79 21.28 23.10
CA GLY A 229 7.39 22.07 24.28
C GLY A 229 8.01 21.59 25.60
N VAL A 230 8.36 20.29 25.71
CA VAL A 230 9.09 19.73 26.85
C VAL A 230 10.59 20.07 26.78
N CYS A 231 11.19 20.02 25.59
CA CYS A 231 12.61 20.35 25.39
C CYS A 231 12.92 21.85 25.60
N ALA A 232 11.95 22.73 25.29
CA ALA A 232 12.07 24.18 25.42
C ALA A 232 12.03 24.73 26.87
N LYS A 233 11.89 23.88 27.91
CA LYS A 233 11.91 24.31 29.32
C LYS A 233 13.14 23.80 30.11
N PRO A 234 14.36 24.29 29.84
CA PRO A 234 15.46 24.18 30.80
C PRO A 234 15.48 25.42 31.71
N GLY A 235 15.11 25.24 32.98
CA GLY A 235 15.61 26.09 34.08
C GLY A 235 14.82 27.35 34.44
N MET A 236 13.80 27.19 35.27
CA MET A 236 13.58 28.16 36.36
C MET A 236 13.85 27.44 37.69
N ALA A 237 15.14 27.27 37.98
CA ALA A 237 15.59 26.95 39.33
C ALA A 237 15.29 28.16 40.22
N ARG A 238 14.28 28.01 41.07
CA ARG A 238 13.93 28.93 42.15
C ARG A 238 15.11 29.00 43.13
N VAL A 239 15.84 30.10 43.11
CA VAL A 239 16.84 30.43 44.14
C VAL A 239 16.07 30.77 45.43
N PRO A 240 16.38 30.14 46.58
CA PRO A 240 15.81 30.56 47.85
C PRO A 240 16.59 31.77 48.37
N SER A 241 15.87 32.76 48.88
CA SER A 241 16.38 33.79 49.81
C SER A 241 15.38 33.92 50.95
#